data_AF-A0A257X9L0-F1
#
_entry.id   AF-A0A257X9L0-F1
#
_cell.length_a   1.000
_cell.length_b   1.000
_cell.length_c   1.000
_cell.angle_alpha   90.00
_cell.angle_beta   90.00
_cell.angle_gamma   90.00
#
_symmetry.space_group_name_H-M   'P 1'
#
loop_
_entity.id
_entity.type
_entity.pdbx_description
1 polymer ?
#
loop_
_entity_poly.entity_id
_entity_poly.type
_entity_poly.pdbx_seq_one_letter_code
_entity_poly.pdbx_strand_id
1 'polypeptide(L)'
;MTRHPLSHAAGAFALLLALNSCGKQEQPAAAPAPAPAPVAEKPAAPAPTPAPAPVPVPVPAKPAEPMFAAPVDLNGFGSDEPAPRPDEPKRGVIVIDPKNITHSSQQHWDQYDCTSFEAKRSGRYEVRVTYTLRTATMGTQFRFAQQPLKKTLSASSQPKRVVYGTVYVEKPMTYPFSLYAAATGAEPGFEIHEVEFVPAPEGPAPVQAEDGSIVLEAGSATTWSENMRFEPKPEKNCLGFWTSEDDFAEWDFEVAKPGRYKVTVVHGCGTGNEGSEVAVKIAGQELKFTVKDTGGFQKWSDAAVGEVEIKSAGKTRLVIDPVSKTKSAVLDVNKVVLTPVG
;
A
#
# COMPACT_ATOMS: atom_id res chain seq x y z
N MET A 1 24.76 -1.65 45.57
CA MET A 1 26.21 -1.90 45.60
C MET A 1 26.44 -3.27 46.21
N THR A 2 26.68 -4.29 45.40
CA THR A 2 27.15 -5.60 45.87
C THR A 2 27.95 -6.21 44.73
N ARG A 3 29.27 -6.25 44.94
CA ARG A 3 30.28 -6.78 44.03
C ARG A 3 30.33 -8.30 44.16
N HIS A 4 30.57 -8.97 43.04
CA HIS A 4 31.08 -10.34 42.97
C HIS A 4 32.38 -10.52 43.78
N PRO A 5 32.68 -11.79 44.10
CA PRO A 5 34.02 -12.27 43.78
C PRO A 5 34.01 -13.59 42.99
N LEU A 6 34.96 -13.65 42.06
CA LEU A 6 35.45 -14.83 41.37
C LEU A 6 36.24 -15.74 42.33
N SER A 7 36.21 -17.05 42.08
CA SER A 7 37.29 -17.97 42.47
C SER A 7 37.52 -19.02 41.38
N HIS A 8 38.79 -19.30 41.13
CA HIS A 8 39.38 -20.13 40.08
C HIS A 8 39.64 -21.58 40.53
N ALA A 9 40.03 -22.39 39.53
CA ALA A 9 40.82 -23.64 39.57
C ALA A 9 40.02 -24.96 39.65
N ALA A 10 40.39 -26.07 39.01
CA ALA A 10 41.40 -26.40 37.99
C ALA A 10 41.17 -27.87 37.53
N GLY A 11 41.70 -28.23 36.36
CA GLY A 11 42.21 -29.57 36.08
C GLY A 11 41.29 -30.53 35.31
N ALA A 12 41.64 -30.84 34.05
CA ALA A 12 42.46 -32.00 33.72
C ALA A 12 42.60 -32.15 32.19
N PHE A 13 43.84 -32.39 31.77
CA PHE A 13 44.32 -32.57 30.41
C PHE A 13 44.22 -34.07 30.06
N ALA A 14 43.67 -34.41 28.89
CA ALA A 14 43.88 -35.73 28.28
C ALA A 14 44.04 -35.59 26.77
N LEU A 15 45.20 -36.07 26.33
CA LEU A 15 45.80 -36.09 25.01
C LEU A 15 45.16 -37.21 24.15
N LEU A 16 45.10 -37.03 22.82
CA LEU A 16 45.63 -37.95 21.78
C LEU A 16 44.84 -37.94 20.45
N LEU A 17 45.68 -37.85 19.40
CA LEU A 17 45.59 -38.49 18.08
C LEU A 17 44.85 -37.78 16.94
N ALA A 18 45.66 -36.98 16.23
CA ALA A 18 45.55 -36.72 14.81
C ALA A 18 45.83 -37.98 13.97
N LEU A 19 45.05 -38.19 12.92
CA LEU A 19 45.40 -39.03 11.77
C LEU A 19 45.26 -38.20 10.50
N ASN A 20 46.42 -37.91 9.88
CA ASN A 20 46.55 -37.46 8.51
C ASN A 20 46.14 -38.57 7.54
N SER A 21 45.40 -38.23 6.49
CA SER A 21 45.41 -39.03 5.26
C SER A 21 45.53 -38.10 4.05
N CYS A 22 46.66 -38.22 3.37
CA CYS A 22 46.97 -37.61 2.09
C CYS A 22 46.15 -38.28 0.97
N GLY A 23 45.31 -37.51 0.29
CA GLY A 23 44.74 -37.85 -1.01
C GLY A 23 45.35 -36.95 -2.08
N LYS A 24 46.08 -37.55 -3.02
CA LYS A 24 46.78 -36.91 -4.13
C LYS A 24 45.83 -36.10 -5.04
N GLN A 25 46.34 -34.95 -5.49
CA GLN A 25 45.85 -34.20 -6.63
C GLN A 25 45.85 -35.07 -7.88
N GLU A 26 44.74 -35.08 -8.60
CA GLU A 26 44.73 -35.39 -10.03
C GLU A 26 43.90 -34.33 -10.75
N GLN A 27 44.63 -33.46 -11.45
CA GLN A 27 44.13 -32.38 -12.28
C GLN A 27 43.72 -32.98 -13.63
N PRO A 28 42.46 -32.84 -14.07
CA PRO A 28 42.10 -33.23 -15.43
C PRO A 28 42.83 -32.32 -16.43
N ALA A 29 43.51 -32.96 -17.38
CA ALA A 29 44.29 -32.32 -18.42
C ALA A 29 43.45 -31.32 -19.24
N ALA A 30 44.10 -30.23 -19.61
CA ALA A 30 43.59 -29.26 -20.56
C ALA A 30 43.15 -29.94 -21.86
N ALA A 31 41.90 -29.70 -22.27
CA ALA A 31 41.40 -30.08 -23.58
C ALA A 31 42.25 -29.38 -24.66
N PRO A 32 42.62 -30.07 -25.75
CA PRO A 32 43.39 -29.46 -26.83
C PRO A 32 42.54 -28.39 -27.52
N ALA A 33 43.20 -27.30 -27.92
CA ALA A 33 42.59 -26.21 -28.68
C ALA A 33 41.88 -26.73 -29.94
N PRO A 34 40.69 -26.21 -30.29
CA PRO A 34 40.05 -26.59 -31.54
C PRO A 34 40.92 -26.12 -32.72
N ALA A 35 41.13 -27.04 -33.67
CA ALA A 35 41.78 -26.78 -34.95
C ALA A 35 41.07 -25.65 -35.72
N PRO A 36 41.79 -24.90 -36.58
CA PRO A 36 41.24 -23.75 -37.29
C PRO A 36 40.09 -24.16 -38.21
N ALA A 37 39.08 -23.29 -38.28
CA ALA A 37 37.88 -23.46 -39.08
C ALA A 37 38.20 -23.78 -40.56
N PRO A 38 37.43 -24.66 -41.23
CA PRO A 38 37.50 -24.78 -42.67
C PRO A 38 37.04 -23.48 -43.33
N VAL A 39 37.88 -22.93 -44.20
CA VAL A 39 37.53 -21.86 -45.13
C VAL A 39 36.49 -22.42 -46.10
N ALA A 40 35.23 -22.05 -45.91
CA ALA A 40 34.15 -22.30 -46.85
C ALA A 40 33.92 -21.06 -47.71
N GLU A 41 33.66 -21.32 -48.99
CA GLU A 41 33.64 -20.42 -50.14
C GLU A 41 32.81 -19.14 -50.00
N LYS A 42 33.29 -18.12 -50.72
CA LYS A 42 32.60 -16.87 -51.06
C LYS A 42 31.19 -17.17 -51.63
N PRO A 43 30.10 -16.69 -50.99
CA PRO A 43 28.79 -16.75 -51.60
C PRO A 43 28.73 -15.84 -52.84
N ALA A 44 28.11 -16.35 -53.90
CA ALA A 44 27.85 -15.65 -55.14
C ALA A 44 27.07 -14.34 -54.91
N ALA A 45 27.31 -13.36 -55.78
CA ALA A 45 26.63 -12.07 -55.78
C ALA A 45 25.10 -12.24 -55.86
N PRO A 46 24.32 -11.45 -55.10
CA PRO A 46 22.87 -11.53 -55.17
C PRO A 46 22.36 -11.02 -56.53
N ALA A 47 21.38 -11.72 -57.08
CA ALA A 47 20.60 -11.30 -58.24
C ALA A 47 19.89 -9.96 -57.98
N PRO A 48 19.62 -9.14 -59.02
CA PRO A 48 19.03 -7.82 -58.84
C PRO A 48 17.61 -7.91 -58.28
N THR A 49 17.34 -7.06 -57.29
CA THR A 49 16.05 -6.89 -56.62
C THR A 49 14.97 -6.46 -57.61
N PRO A 50 13.75 -7.05 -57.59
CA PRO A 50 12.62 -6.51 -58.33
C PRO A 50 12.26 -5.10 -57.82
N ALA A 51 11.84 -4.23 -58.73
CA ALA A 51 11.41 -2.87 -58.41
C ALA A 51 10.30 -2.84 -57.34
N PRO A 52 10.28 -1.84 -56.45
CA PRO A 52 9.26 -1.74 -55.42
C PRO A 52 7.88 -1.52 -56.06
N ALA A 53 6.88 -2.26 -55.56
CA ALA A 53 5.47 -2.03 -55.87
C ALA A 53 5.06 -0.61 -55.44
N PRO A 54 4.10 0.03 -56.15
CA PRO A 54 3.66 1.37 -55.80
C PRO A 54 3.06 1.41 -54.39
N VAL A 55 3.49 2.40 -53.62
CA VAL A 55 2.99 2.68 -52.27
C VAL A 55 1.48 2.97 -52.35
N PRO A 56 0.64 2.31 -51.54
CA PRO A 56 -0.77 2.67 -51.50
C PRO A 56 -0.92 4.08 -50.95
N VAL A 57 -1.68 4.91 -51.67
CA VAL A 57 -2.10 6.25 -51.25
C VAL A 57 -2.82 6.14 -49.91
N PRO A 58 -2.52 6.98 -48.89
CA PRO A 58 -3.24 6.92 -47.63
C PRO A 58 -4.72 7.24 -47.85
N VAL A 59 -5.60 6.31 -47.50
CA VAL A 59 -7.03 6.59 -47.35
C VAL A 59 -7.17 7.57 -46.19
N PRO A 60 -7.87 8.71 -46.34
CA PRO A 60 -8.10 9.62 -45.24
C PRO A 60 -8.79 8.88 -44.09
N ALA A 61 -8.20 8.96 -42.90
CA ALA A 61 -8.77 8.38 -41.70
C ALA A 61 -10.19 8.94 -41.52
N LYS A 62 -11.15 8.02 -41.35
CA LYS A 62 -12.52 8.34 -40.94
C LYS A 62 -12.44 9.25 -39.71
N PRO A 63 -13.21 10.34 -39.62
CA PRO A 63 -13.24 11.17 -38.42
C PRO A 63 -13.46 10.28 -37.21
N ALA A 64 -12.60 10.40 -36.19
CA ALA A 64 -12.81 9.73 -34.91
C ALA A 64 -14.24 10.06 -34.46
N GLU A 65 -15.04 9.02 -34.26
CA GLU A 65 -16.35 9.20 -33.63
C GLU A 65 -16.14 9.99 -32.34
N PRO A 66 -16.98 11.00 -32.05
CA PRO A 66 -16.87 11.71 -30.79
C PRO A 66 -16.93 10.67 -29.68
N MET A 67 -15.82 10.49 -28.98
CA MET A 67 -15.80 9.74 -27.74
C MET A 67 -16.72 10.51 -26.80
N PHE A 68 -17.99 10.11 -26.75
CA PHE A 68 -18.85 10.52 -25.66
C PHE A 68 -18.10 10.12 -24.39
N ALA A 69 -17.91 11.09 -23.49
CA ALA A 69 -17.32 10.85 -22.19
C ALA A 69 -17.97 9.60 -21.57
N ALA A 70 -17.17 8.82 -20.83
CA ALA A 70 -17.68 7.66 -20.11
C ALA A 70 -19.04 7.98 -19.47
N PRO A 71 -20.01 7.05 -19.50
CA PRO A 71 -21.35 7.31 -19.01
C PRO A 71 -21.27 7.96 -17.64
N VAL A 72 -21.76 9.20 -17.54
CA VAL A 72 -21.86 9.91 -16.27
C VAL A 72 -22.77 9.08 -15.39
N ASP A 73 -22.28 8.64 -14.23
CA ASP A 73 -23.13 7.99 -13.24
C ASP A 73 -24.16 8.99 -12.72
N LEU A 74 -25.34 8.98 -13.34
CA LEU A 74 -26.46 9.84 -12.96
C LEU A 74 -27.02 9.49 -11.58
N ASN A 75 -26.72 8.31 -11.03
CA ASN A 75 -27.14 7.94 -9.67
C ASN A 75 -26.30 8.65 -8.59
N GLY A 76 -25.12 9.15 -8.97
CA GLY A 76 -24.25 9.98 -8.12
C GLY A 76 -24.47 11.49 -8.30
N PHE A 77 -25.39 11.93 -9.15
CA PHE A 77 -25.60 13.34 -9.43
C PHE A 77 -26.10 14.08 -8.17
N GLY A 78 -25.28 15.00 -7.63
CA GLY A 78 -25.55 15.71 -6.38
C GLY A 78 -25.16 14.94 -5.10
N SER A 79 -24.44 13.83 -5.23
CA SER A 79 -23.90 13.08 -4.08
C SER A 79 -22.53 13.64 -3.67
N ASP A 80 -22.36 13.94 -2.39
CA ASP A 80 -21.05 14.32 -1.80
C ASP A 80 -20.15 13.10 -1.51
N GLU A 81 -20.49 11.93 -2.06
CA GLU A 81 -19.72 10.71 -1.82
C GLU A 81 -18.42 10.76 -2.63
N PRO A 82 -17.27 10.40 -2.03
CA PRO A 82 -16.02 10.28 -2.76
C PRO A 82 -16.17 9.32 -3.95
N ALA A 83 -15.70 9.74 -5.12
CA ALA A 83 -15.70 8.89 -6.29
C ALA A 83 -14.87 7.62 -6.02
N PRO A 84 -15.38 6.41 -6.35
CA PRO A 84 -14.62 5.18 -6.21
C PRO A 84 -13.31 5.24 -6.97
N ARG A 85 -12.21 4.87 -6.32
CA ARG A 85 -10.92 4.65 -6.96
C ARG A 85 -10.92 3.25 -7.60
N PRO A 86 -10.73 3.10 -8.93
CA PRO A 86 -10.76 1.79 -9.59
C PRO A 86 -9.61 0.85 -9.18
N ASP A 87 -8.45 1.41 -8.86
CA ASP A 87 -7.24 0.70 -8.45
C ASP A 87 -7.05 0.69 -6.93
N GLU A 88 -8.14 0.78 -6.15
CA GLU A 88 -8.07 0.74 -4.70
C GLU A 88 -7.54 -0.61 -4.19
N PRO A 89 -6.51 -0.62 -3.34
CA PRO A 89 -5.99 -1.86 -2.79
C PRO A 89 -6.98 -2.53 -1.85
N LYS A 90 -6.87 -3.86 -1.72
CA LYS A 90 -7.73 -4.66 -0.84
C LYS A 90 -7.07 -5.05 0.47
N ARG A 91 -5.75 -4.87 0.58
CA ARG A 91 -4.98 -5.38 1.72
C ARG A 91 -5.27 -4.55 2.99
N GLY A 92 -5.61 -5.23 4.08
CA GLY A 92 -6.06 -4.56 5.30
C GLY A 92 -7.50 -4.04 5.25
N VAL A 93 -8.24 -4.21 4.15
CA VAL A 93 -9.69 -3.96 4.11
C VAL A 93 -10.40 -5.10 4.83
N ILE A 94 -11.23 -4.75 5.81
CA ILE A 94 -12.05 -5.72 6.52
C ILE A 94 -13.47 -5.63 5.98
N VAL A 95 -13.95 -6.71 5.36
CA VAL A 95 -15.29 -6.79 4.79
C VAL A 95 -16.17 -7.63 5.70
N ILE A 96 -17.35 -7.11 6.04
CA ILE A 96 -18.36 -7.78 6.85
C ILE A 96 -19.49 -8.24 5.95
N ASP A 97 -19.55 -9.56 5.79
CA ASP A 97 -20.62 -10.24 5.06
C ASP A 97 -21.96 -10.02 5.77
N PRO A 98 -23.05 -9.70 5.04
CA PRO A 98 -24.39 -9.54 5.61
C PRO A 98 -24.85 -10.69 6.50
N LYS A 99 -24.40 -11.93 6.24
CA LYS A 99 -24.76 -13.08 7.10
C LYS A 99 -24.23 -12.96 8.54
N ASN A 100 -23.21 -12.13 8.74
CA ASN A 100 -22.62 -11.85 10.06
C ASN A 100 -23.31 -10.68 10.76
N ILE A 101 -24.34 -10.09 10.14
CA ILE A 101 -25.12 -8.98 10.67
C ILE A 101 -26.49 -9.50 11.08
N THR A 102 -26.77 -9.46 12.38
CA THR A 102 -28.09 -9.83 12.90
C THR A 102 -29.01 -8.62 12.91
N HIS A 103 -30.17 -8.74 12.28
CA HIS A 103 -31.22 -7.71 12.28
C HIS A 103 -32.23 -7.97 13.40
N SER A 104 -32.54 -6.94 14.19
CA SER A 104 -33.66 -6.91 15.12
C SER A 104 -34.47 -5.63 14.93
N SER A 105 -35.79 -5.77 14.89
CA SER A 105 -36.71 -4.64 14.76
C SER A 105 -37.27 -4.27 16.13
N GLN A 106 -37.23 -2.99 16.47
CA GLN A 106 -37.80 -2.41 17.69
C GLN A 106 -38.95 -1.47 17.34
N GLN A 107 -39.73 -1.03 18.34
CA GLN A 107 -40.94 -0.20 18.11
C GLN A 107 -40.69 1.08 17.29
N HIS A 108 -39.48 1.64 17.30
CA HIS A 108 -39.15 2.91 16.64
C HIS A 108 -37.89 2.87 15.76
N TRP A 109 -37.10 1.80 15.81
CA TRP A 109 -35.86 1.67 15.03
C TRP A 109 -35.56 0.21 14.73
N ASP A 110 -34.84 0.00 13.63
CA ASP A 110 -34.21 -1.27 13.32
C ASP A 110 -32.74 -1.21 13.76
N GLN A 111 -32.23 -2.34 14.27
CA GLN A 111 -30.86 -2.48 14.74
C GLN A 111 -30.18 -3.65 14.02
N TYR A 112 -28.99 -3.37 13.48
CA TYR A 112 -28.15 -4.28 12.73
C TYR A 112 -26.83 -4.46 13.48
N ASP A 113 -26.65 -5.60 14.13
CA ASP A 113 -25.51 -5.87 15.00
C ASP A 113 -24.53 -6.84 14.35
N CYS A 114 -23.24 -6.56 14.48
CA CYS A 114 -22.17 -7.51 14.17
C CYS A 114 -21.28 -7.67 15.40
N THR A 115 -21.10 -8.92 15.84
CA THR A 115 -20.25 -9.28 16.98
C THR A 115 -18.94 -9.96 16.57
N SER A 116 -18.73 -10.17 15.27
CA SER A 116 -17.62 -10.97 14.71
C SER A 116 -16.59 -10.14 13.96
N PHE A 117 -16.66 -8.81 14.01
CA PHE A 117 -15.65 -7.96 13.40
C PHE A 117 -14.31 -8.13 14.14
N GLU A 118 -13.33 -8.70 13.46
CA GLU A 118 -11.97 -8.90 13.95
C GLU A 118 -11.03 -7.91 13.28
N ALA A 119 -10.52 -6.94 14.04
CA ALA A 119 -9.46 -6.07 13.56
C ALA A 119 -8.10 -6.67 13.91
N LYS A 120 -7.30 -7.04 12.91
CA LYS A 120 -5.94 -7.55 13.11
C LYS A 120 -4.91 -6.44 13.38
N ARG A 121 -5.24 -5.21 13.00
CA ARG A 121 -4.34 -4.05 13.00
C ARG A 121 -5.01 -2.86 13.66
N SER A 122 -4.34 -2.28 14.65
CA SER A 122 -4.76 -0.99 15.22
C SER A 122 -4.54 0.13 14.21
N GLY A 123 -5.38 1.16 14.26
CA GLY A 123 -5.28 2.34 13.41
C GLY A 123 -6.65 2.85 13.00
N ARG A 124 -6.64 3.84 12.10
CA ARG A 124 -7.88 4.43 11.58
C ARG A 124 -8.41 3.66 10.37
N TYR A 125 -9.74 3.53 10.33
CA TYR A 125 -10.46 2.96 9.20
C TYR A 125 -11.62 3.88 8.80
N GLU A 126 -11.84 4.03 7.49
CA GLU A 126 -13.06 4.58 6.92
C GLU A 126 -14.14 3.50 6.88
N VAL A 127 -15.34 3.82 7.36
CA VAL A 127 -16.49 2.92 7.36
C VAL A 127 -17.34 3.20 6.13
N ARG A 128 -17.47 2.19 5.27
CA ARG A 128 -18.33 2.21 4.10
C ARG A 128 -19.46 1.21 4.26
N VAL A 129 -20.65 1.60 3.84
CA VAL A 129 -21.81 0.71 3.84
C VAL A 129 -22.42 0.71 2.45
N THR A 130 -22.59 -0.48 1.88
CA THR A 130 -23.33 -0.70 0.65
C THR A 130 -24.73 -1.18 1.01
N TYR A 131 -25.76 -0.49 0.52
CA TYR A 131 -27.15 -0.75 0.90
C TYR A 131 -28.14 -0.56 -0.25
N THR A 132 -29.35 -1.08 -0.07
CA THR A 132 -30.55 -0.67 -0.82
C THR A 132 -31.58 -0.08 0.13
N LEU A 133 -32.30 0.95 -0.32
CA LEU A 133 -33.35 1.61 0.46
C LEU A 133 -34.56 1.88 -0.43
N ARG A 134 -35.68 1.19 -0.19
CA ARG A 134 -36.89 1.26 -1.04
C ARG A 134 -37.66 2.57 -0.86
N THR A 135 -37.68 3.10 0.36
CA THR A 135 -38.49 4.26 0.75
C THR A 135 -37.66 5.55 0.76
N ALA A 136 -38.32 6.66 1.11
CA ALA A 136 -37.69 7.97 1.21
C ALA A 136 -36.46 8.01 2.15
N THR A 137 -35.71 9.09 2.04
CA THR A 137 -34.48 9.38 2.77
C THR A 137 -34.59 9.05 4.27
N MET A 138 -33.58 8.40 4.83
CA MET A 138 -33.58 7.88 6.19
C MET A 138 -32.33 8.28 6.95
N GLY A 139 -32.50 8.79 8.18
CA GLY A 139 -31.39 8.99 9.11
C GLY A 139 -30.93 7.67 9.71
N THR A 140 -29.62 7.46 9.75
CA THR A 140 -28.99 6.27 10.34
C THR A 140 -27.82 6.67 11.23
N GLN A 141 -27.49 5.78 12.16
CA GLN A 141 -26.36 5.95 13.05
C GLN A 141 -25.58 4.65 13.16
N PHE A 142 -24.35 4.64 12.68
CA PHE A 142 -23.38 3.59 12.91
C PHE A 142 -22.69 3.82 14.24
N ARG A 143 -22.57 2.80 15.08
CA ARG A 143 -21.84 2.84 16.35
C ARG A 143 -20.75 1.80 16.33
N PHE A 144 -19.51 2.27 16.40
CA PHE A 144 -18.35 1.42 16.62
C PHE A 144 -17.82 1.69 18.02
N ALA A 145 -17.88 0.69 18.90
CA ALA A 145 -17.67 0.88 20.33
C ALA A 145 -18.52 2.05 20.88
N GLN A 146 -17.89 3.12 21.39
CA GLN A 146 -18.58 4.30 21.93
C GLN A 146 -18.73 5.45 20.91
N GLN A 147 -18.21 5.31 19.69
CA GLN A 147 -18.20 6.37 18.69
C GLN A 147 -19.43 6.28 17.77
N PRO A 148 -20.34 7.27 17.78
CA PRO A 148 -21.43 7.34 16.81
C PRO A 148 -21.01 8.09 15.54
N LEU A 149 -21.28 7.50 14.38
CA LEU A 149 -21.20 8.13 13.06
C LEU A 149 -22.62 8.21 12.47
N LYS A 150 -23.07 9.42 12.12
CA LYS A 150 -24.42 9.65 11.59
C LYS A 150 -24.37 9.81 10.07
N LYS A 151 -25.33 9.22 9.37
CA LYS A 151 -25.47 9.37 7.92
C LYS A 151 -26.94 9.40 7.53
N THR A 152 -27.27 10.28 6.61
CA THR A 152 -28.58 10.32 5.96
C THR A 152 -28.49 9.55 4.65
N LEU A 153 -29.25 8.47 4.53
CA LEU A 153 -29.29 7.59 3.37
C LEU A 153 -30.40 8.01 2.43
N SER A 154 -30.16 7.95 1.12
CA SER A 154 -31.14 8.25 0.08
C SER A 154 -31.77 6.97 -0.45
N ALA A 155 -33.03 7.03 -0.88
CA ALA A 155 -33.67 5.91 -1.58
C ALA A 155 -32.80 5.43 -2.75
N SER A 156 -32.65 4.12 -2.88
CA SER A 156 -31.98 3.48 -4.01
C SER A 156 -32.48 2.05 -4.19
N SER A 157 -33.00 1.75 -5.38
CA SER A 157 -33.38 0.39 -5.78
C SER A 157 -32.18 -0.47 -6.21
N GLN A 158 -31.01 0.15 -6.41
CA GLN A 158 -29.75 -0.52 -6.69
C GLN A 158 -28.79 -0.38 -5.51
N PRO A 159 -27.86 -1.33 -5.28
CA PRO A 159 -26.85 -1.20 -4.24
C PRO A 159 -26.07 0.12 -4.38
N LYS A 160 -26.13 0.95 -3.34
CA LYS A 160 -25.45 2.23 -3.25
C LYS A 160 -24.47 2.18 -2.08
N ARG A 161 -23.21 2.55 -2.33
CA ARG A 161 -22.18 2.67 -1.30
C ARG A 161 -22.12 4.09 -0.76
N VAL A 162 -21.98 4.23 0.56
CA VAL A 162 -21.81 5.52 1.25
C VAL A 162 -20.72 5.43 2.30
N VAL A 163 -20.07 6.56 2.56
CA VAL A 163 -19.07 6.73 3.62
C VAL A 163 -19.72 7.32 4.87
N TYR A 164 -19.64 6.62 6.00
CA TYR A 164 -20.14 7.11 7.30
C TYR A 164 -19.15 8.04 8.01
N GLY A 165 -17.86 7.91 7.71
CA GLY A 165 -16.77 8.60 8.38
C GLY A 165 -15.69 7.61 8.80
N THR A 166 -14.87 7.99 9.79
CA THR A 166 -13.76 7.15 10.26
C THR A 166 -13.94 6.72 11.71
N VAL A 167 -13.42 5.54 12.03
CA VAL A 167 -13.33 4.98 13.38
C VAL A 167 -11.89 4.61 13.69
N TYR A 168 -11.56 4.49 14.97
CA TYR A 168 -10.24 4.07 15.42
C TYR A 168 -10.30 2.70 16.10
N VAL A 169 -9.45 1.78 15.65
CA VAL A 169 -9.19 0.50 16.31
C VAL A 169 -7.99 0.69 17.21
N GLU A 170 -8.19 0.63 18.52
CA GLU A 170 -7.10 0.83 19.49
C GLU A 170 -6.12 -0.35 19.53
N LYS A 171 -6.62 -1.58 19.44
CA LYS A 171 -5.83 -2.81 19.58
C LYS A 171 -6.38 -3.92 18.71
N PRO A 172 -5.57 -4.91 18.32
CA PRO A 172 -6.08 -6.09 17.63
C PRO A 172 -6.99 -6.91 18.54
N MET A 173 -8.31 -6.84 18.31
CA MET A 173 -9.32 -7.62 19.02
C MET A 173 -10.62 -7.65 18.22
N THR A 174 -11.60 -8.40 18.72
CA THR A 174 -12.96 -8.37 18.21
C THR A 174 -13.69 -7.12 18.72
N TYR A 175 -14.24 -6.31 17.82
CA TYR A 175 -15.07 -5.14 18.19
C TYR A 175 -16.50 -5.34 17.70
N PRO A 176 -17.50 -5.27 18.58
CA PRO A 176 -18.88 -5.20 18.10
C PRO A 176 -19.17 -3.83 17.49
N PHE A 177 -20.04 -3.80 16.49
CA PHE A 177 -20.66 -2.58 16.01
C PHE A 177 -22.16 -2.77 15.81
N SER A 178 -22.88 -1.65 15.83
CA SER A 178 -24.32 -1.60 15.60
C SER A 178 -24.65 -0.50 14.60
N LEU A 179 -25.50 -0.76 13.62
CA LEU A 179 -26.11 0.26 12.78
C LEU A 179 -27.58 0.39 13.19
N TYR A 180 -27.99 1.61 13.53
CA TYR A 180 -29.37 1.96 13.85
C TYR A 180 -30.00 2.70 12.68
N ALA A 181 -31.20 2.28 12.29
CA ALA A 181 -32.00 2.90 11.25
C ALA A 181 -33.42 3.16 11.75
N ALA A 182 -34.10 4.18 11.24
CA ALA A 182 -35.52 4.33 11.54
C ALA A 182 -36.30 3.10 11.03
N ALA A 183 -37.30 2.65 11.79
CA ALA A 183 -38.09 1.50 11.39
C ALA A 183 -38.78 1.77 10.04
N THR A 184 -38.68 0.83 9.10
CA THR A 184 -39.21 0.99 7.72
C THR A 184 -40.62 0.40 7.52
N GLY A 185 -41.27 -0.04 8.61
CA GLY A 185 -42.59 -0.66 8.59
C GLY A 185 -42.51 -2.18 8.72
N ALA A 186 -43.53 -2.90 8.25
CA ALA A 186 -43.63 -4.36 8.40
C ALA A 186 -42.67 -5.15 7.50
N GLU A 187 -42.20 -4.57 6.40
CA GLU A 187 -41.22 -5.15 5.48
C GLU A 187 -39.91 -4.34 5.55
N PRO A 188 -38.73 -4.99 5.58
CA PRO A 188 -37.46 -4.27 5.59
C PRO A 188 -37.29 -3.48 4.29
N GLY A 189 -37.52 -2.17 4.38
CA GLY A 189 -37.26 -1.22 3.31
C GLY A 189 -35.78 -0.91 3.14
N PHE A 190 -34.95 -1.27 4.13
CA PHE A 190 -33.51 -1.07 4.17
C PHE A 190 -32.79 -2.43 4.27
N GLU A 191 -31.82 -2.65 3.39
CA GLU A 191 -31.02 -3.87 3.36
C GLU A 191 -29.54 -3.51 3.24
N ILE A 192 -28.71 -4.11 4.09
CA ILE A 192 -27.25 -3.98 4.06
C ILE A 192 -26.68 -5.10 3.18
N HIS A 193 -25.95 -4.74 2.14
CA HIS A 193 -25.24 -5.68 1.25
C HIS A 193 -23.79 -5.88 1.66
N GLU A 194 -23.17 -4.87 2.26
CA GLU A 194 -21.77 -4.94 2.68
C GLU A 194 -21.45 -3.83 3.69
N VAL A 195 -20.58 -4.12 4.66
CA VAL A 195 -19.90 -3.10 5.47
C VAL A 195 -18.40 -3.30 5.33
N GLU A 196 -17.70 -2.27 4.87
CA GLU A 196 -16.24 -2.29 4.70
C GLU A 196 -15.59 -1.34 5.71
N PHE A 197 -14.47 -1.78 6.29
CA PHE A 197 -13.55 -0.95 7.04
C PHE A 197 -12.26 -0.84 6.23
N VAL A 198 -12.05 0.31 5.61
CA VAL A 198 -10.94 0.57 4.70
C VAL A 198 -9.85 1.32 5.46
N PRO A 199 -8.57 0.90 5.42
CA PRO A 199 -7.48 1.65 6.06
C PRO A 199 -7.51 3.13 5.67
N ALA A 200 -7.31 4.02 6.64
CA ALA A 200 -7.36 5.47 6.44
C ALA A 200 -6.19 6.17 7.17
N PRO A 201 -5.75 7.35 6.69
CA PRO A 201 -4.64 8.08 7.30
C PRO A 201 -5.04 8.66 8.66
N GLU A 202 -4.08 8.75 9.58
CA GLU A 202 -4.29 9.22 10.96
C GLU A 202 -4.05 10.73 11.13
N GLY A 203 -3.20 11.31 10.29
CA GLY A 203 -2.84 12.72 10.23
C GLY A 203 -3.52 13.46 9.07
N PRO A 204 -3.30 14.79 8.97
CA PRO A 204 -3.81 15.59 7.86
C PRO A 204 -3.14 15.21 6.54
N ALA A 205 -3.82 15.50 5.41
CA ALA A 205 -3.21 15.33 4.10
C ALA A 205 -1.95 16.23 3.94
N PRO A 206 -0.90 15.76 3.25
CA PRO A 206 0.27 16.59 2.96
C PRO A 206 -0.10 17.83 2.15
N VAL A 207 0.59 18.95 2.42
CA VAL A 207 0.40 20.22 1.73
C VAL A 207 1.72 20.68 1.15
N GLN A 208 1.69 21.15 -0.11
CA GLN A 208 2.86 21.74 -0.75
C GLN A 208 3.17 23.11 -0.14
N ALA A 209 4.40 23.27 0.34
CA ALA A 209 4.90 24.51 0.91
C ALA A 209 5.13 25.60 -0.16
N GLU A 210 5.32 26.85 0.27
CA GLU A 210 5.56 27.97 -0.64
C GLU A 210 6.84 27.82 -1.46
N ASP A 211 7.88 27.19 -0.91
CA ASP A 211 9.12 26.89 -1.63
C ASP A 211 8.96 25.72 -2.62
N GLY A 212 7.79 25.09 -2.66
CA GLY A 212 7.45 23.94 -3.50
C GLY A 212 7.71 22.59 -2.85
N SER A 213 8.37 22.53 -1.69
CA SER A 213 8.64 21.28 -0.98
C SER A 213 7.36 20.62 -0.47
N ILE A 214 7.40 19.29 -0.34
CA ILE A 214 6.28 18.48 0.16
C ILE A 214 6.83 17.48 1.15
N VAL A 215 6.27 17.51 2.37
CA VAL A 215 6.63 16.55 3.43
C VAL A 215 5.47 15.58 3.62
N LEU A 216 5.73 14.31 3.35
CA LEU A 216 4.80 13.20 3.46
C LEU A 216 5.07 12.48 4.80
N GLU A 217 4.50 13.00 5.88
CA GLU A 217 4.68 12.45 7.24
C GLU A 217 4.05 11.06 7.38
N ALA A 218 4.64 10.18 8.19
CA ALA A 218 4.11 8.82 8.43
C ALA A 218 2.62 8.81 8.83
N GLY A 219 2.19 9.74 9.68
CA GLY A 219 0.80 9.82 10.13
C GLY A 219 -0.19 10.09 8.99
N SER A 220 0.25 10.74 7.92
CA SER A 220 -0.59 11.09 6.77
C SER A 220 -0.74 9.96 5.75
N ALA A 221 -0.11 8.80 5.99
CA ALA A 221 -0.16 7.68 5.07
C ALA A 221 -1.38 6.79 5.29
N THR A 222 -1.97 6.31 4.20
CA THR A 222 -2.82 5.10 4.24
C THR A 222 -1.91 3.88 4.18
N THR A 223 -2.12 2.93 5.08
CA THR A 223 -1.30 1.72 5.24
C THR A 223 -2.08 0.49 4.83
N TRP A 224 -1.91 0.05 3.58
CA TRP A 224 -2.54 -1.14 3.01
C TRP A 224 -1.79 -2.38 3.48
N SER A 225 -2.24 -2.93 4.62
CA SER A 225 -1.40 -3.82 5.42
C SER A 225 -2.19 -4.66 6.42
N GLU A 226 -1.59 -5.76 6.86
CA GLU A 226 -2.13 -6.58 7.96
C GLU A 226 -1.49 -6.25 9.31
N ASN A 227 -0.23 -5.75 9.33
CA ASN A 227 0.51 -5.46 10.56
C ASN A 227 1.13 -4.06 10.59
N MET A 228 1.64 -3.58 9.45
CA MET A 228 2.24 -2.25 9.35
C MET A 228 1.23 -1.17 9.77
N ARG A 229 1.69 -0.17 10.53
CA ARG A 229 0.80 0.90 11.00
C ARG A 229 1.58 2.14 11.36
N PHE A 230 0.85 3.25 11.49
CA PHE A 230 1.41 4.43 12.11
C PHE A 230 1.59 4.21 13.62
N GLU A 231 2.77 4.55 14.12
CA GLU A 231 3.10 4.53 15.54
C GLU A 231 3.19 5.97 16.08
N PRO A 232 2.08 6.53 16.64
CA PRO A 232 1.96 7.97 16.88
C PRO A 232 2.78 8.50 18.06
N LYS A 233 3.44 7.63 18.82
CA LYS A 233 4.25 8.06 19.97
C LYS A 233 5.40 8.95 19.47
N PRO A 234 5.68 10.11 20.09
CA PRO A 234 6.71 11.04 19.60
C PRO A 234 8.09 10.42 19.41
N GLU A 235 8.48 9.47 20.27
CA GLU A 235 9.75 8.75 20.16
C GLU A 235 9.81 7.76 18.98
N LYS A 236 8.66 7.44 18.37
CA LYS A 236 8.53 6.58 17.19
C LYS A 236 8.18 7.37 15.94
N ASN A 237 6.99 7.98 15.92
CA ASN A 237 6.45 8.78 14.84
C ASN A 237 6.81 8.22 13.45
N CYS A 238 6.47 6.95 13.20
CA CYS A 238 6.87 6.24 11.99
C CYS A 238 5.77 5.28 11.53
N LEU A 239 5.86 4.87 10.28
CA LEU A 239 5.27 3.62 9.81
C LEU A 239 6.17 2.50 10.29
N GLY A 240 5.70 1.75 11.30
CA GLY A 240 6.43 0.65 11.92
C GLY A 240 5.70 -0.67 11.73
N PHE A 241 6.25 -1.74 12.32
CA PHE A 241 5.72 -3.10 12.23
C PHE A 241 5.64 -3.64 10.79
N TRP A 242 6.46 -3.10 9.89
CA TRP A 242 6.52 -3.51 8.50
C TRP A 242 7.24 -4.85 8.34
N THR A 243 6.48 -5.92 8.48
CA THR A 243 6.97 -7.31 8.58
C THR A 243 6.58 -8.18 7.39
N SER A 244 5.73 -7.68 6.49
CA SER A 244 5.29 -8.36 5.27
C SER A 244 5.72 -7.57 4.05
N GLU A 245 6.21 -8.24 3.01
CA GLU A 245 6.53 -7.60 1.72
C GLU A 245 5.28 -7.23 0.92
N ASP A 246 4.15 -7.87 1.21
CA ASP A 246 2.85 -7.48 0.64
C ASP A 246 2.26 -6.19 1.24
N ASP A 247 2.76 -5.72 2.39
CA ASP A 247 2.29 -4.49 3.03
C ASP A 247 2.92 -3.28 2.33
N PHE A 248 2.16 -2.21 2.10
CA PHE A 248 2.68 -0.96 1.53
C PHE A 248 1.92 0.26 2.03
N ALA A 249 2.50 1.45 1.85
CA ALA A 249 1.89 2.71 2.26
C ALA A 249 1.78 3.69 1.11
N GLU A 250 0.76 4.55 1.15
CA GLU A 250 0.57 5.60 0.17
C GLU A 250 0.13 6.92 0.82
N TRP A 251 0.47 8.03 0.15
CA TRP A 251 0.05 9.37 0.51
C TRP A 251 -0.68 10.00 -0.67
N ASP A 252 -1.90 10.47 -0.41
CA ASP A 252 -2.67 11.29 -1.34
C ASP A 252 -2.48 12.77 -1.00
N PHE A 253 -2.13 13.58 -2.00
CA PHE A 253 -1.90 15.02 -1.84
C PHE A 253 -2.12 15.77 -3.16
N GLU A 254 -2.14 17.10 -3.07
CA GLU A 254 -2.25 17.98 -4.23
C GLU A 254 -0.93 18.69 -4.50
N VAL A 255 -0.53 18.73 -5.78
CA VAL A 255 0.63 19.47 -6.26
C VAL A 255 0.14 20.71 -6.98
N ALA A 256 0.46 21.90 -6.46
CA ALA A 256 0.14 23.17 -7.11
C ALA A 256 1.24 23.60 -8.09
N LYS A 257 2.49 23.29 -7.77
CA LYS A 257 3.69 23.61 -8.56
C LYS A 257 4.27 22.33 -9.16
N PRO A 258 3.95 21.96 -10.41
CA PRO A 258 4.61 20.84 -11.07
C PRO A 258 6.10 21.15 -11.30
N GLY A 259 6.92 20.10 -11.43
CA GLY A 259 8.36 20.25 -11.59
C GLY A 259 9.12 18.95 -11.28
N ARG A 260 10.44 19.06 -11.25
CA ARG A 260 11.32 17.97 -10.80
C ARG A 260 11.54 18.05 -9.30
N TYR A 261 11.59 16.91 -8.65
CA TYR A 261 11.73 16.77 -7.20
C TYR A 261 12.80 15.75 -6.87
N LYS A 262 13.71 16.09 -5.97
CA LYS A 262 14.53 15.12 -5.25
C LYS A 262 13.65 14.39 -4.24
N VAL A 263 13.79 13.08 -4.19
CA VAL A 263 13.07 12.19 -3.28
C VAL A 263 14.03 11.70 -2.20
N THR A 264 13.70 12.01 -0.95
CA THR A 264 14.41 11.51 0.23
C THR A 264 13.43 10.72 1.09
N VAL A 265 13.80 9.51 1.49
CA VAL A 265 13.07 8.73 2.49
C VAL A 265 13.86 8.84 3.80
N VAL A 266 13.20 9.29 4.86
CA VAL A 266 13.78 9.29 6.21
C VAL A 266 13.35 7.99 6.89
N HIS A 267 14.31 7.08 7.09
CA HIS A 267 14.01 5.73 7.60
C HIS A 267 14.87 5.34 8.79
N GLY A 268 14.39 4.32 9.51
CA GLY A 268 15.12 3.60 10.54
C GLY A 268 15.19 2.12 10.19
N CYS A 269 16.32 1.49 10.48
CA CYS A 269 16.51 0.05 10.29
C CYS A 269 17.37 -0.47 11.44
N GLY A 270 16.87 -1.49 12.15
CA GLY A 270 17.67 -2.16 13.17
C GLY A 270 18.78 -3.01 12.56
N THR A 271 19.95 -3.02 13.20
CA THR A 271 21.10 -3.83 12.80
C THR A 271 20.73 -5.28 12.55
N GLY A 272 21.14 -5.80 11.39
CA GLY A 272 20.84 -7.15 10.93
C GLY A 272 19.50 -7.28 10.23
N ASN A 273 18.80 -6.18 9.91
CA ASN A 273 17.59 -6.17 9.05
C ASN A 273 17.79 -5.42 7.72
N GLU A 274 18.98 -4.87 7.48
CA GLU A 274 19.33 -4.18 6.24
C GLU A 274 19.29 -5.10 5.00
N GLY A 275 19.27 -4.49 3.82
CA GLY A 275 19.34 -5.19 2.54
C GLY A 275 18.01 -5.37 1.81
N SER A 276 16.87 -5.12 2.47
CA SER A 276 15.56 -5.06 1.79
C SER A 276 15.59 -4.01 0.68
N GLU A 277 15.01 -4.31 -0.48
CA GLU A 277 14.84 -3.35 -1.58
C GLU A 277 13.43 -2.77 -1.54
N VAL A 278 13.31 -1.45 -1.63
CA VAL A 278 12.03 -0.72 -1.54
C VAL A 278 11.91 0.22 -2.72
N ALA A 279 10.73 0.27 -3.32
CA ALA A 279 10.37 1.16 -4.41
C ALA A 279 9.54 2.35 -3.90
N VAL A 280 9.90 3.55 -4.35
CA VAL A 280 9.07 4.76 -4.27
C VAL A 280 8.45 5.01 -5.64
N LYS A 281 7.12 5.03 -5.72
CA LYS A 281 6.36 5.14 -6.95
C LYS A 281 5.52 6.41 -6.95
N ILE A 282 5.64 7.24 -7.97
CA ILE A 282 4.84 8.47 -8.13
C ILE A 282 4.81 8.89 -9.60
N ALA A 283 3.66 9.38 -10.09
CA ALA A 283 3.51 9.89 -11.45
C ALA A 283 4.01 8.92 -12.55
N GLY A 284 3.77 7.61 -12.36
CA GLY A 284 4.20 6.54 -13.29
C GLY A 284 5.70 6.25 -13.28
N GLN A 285 6.48 6.88 -12.39
CA GLN A 285 7.90 6.62 -12.19
C GLN A 285 8.11 5.73 -10.97
N GLU A 286 9.20 4.97 -10.99
CA GLU A 286 9.62 4.10 -9.90
C GLU A 286 11.12 4.34 -9.61
N LEU A 287 11.44 4.63 -8.36
CA LEU A 287 12.81 4.74 -7.87
C LEU A 287 13.04 3.70 -6.78
N LYS A 288 14.13 2.95 -6.85
CA LYS A 288 14.46 1.90 -5.89
C LYS A 288 15.63 2.29 -5.01
N PHE A 289 15.59 1.87 -3.76
CA PHE A 289 16.73 1.97 -2.85
C PHE A 289 16.85 0.73 -1.99
N THR A 290 18.08 0.41 -1.59
CA THR A 290 18.37 -0.63 -0.62
C THR A 290 18.39 -0.04 0.79
N VAL A 291 17.62 -0.62 1.70
CA VAL A 291 17.57 -0.22 3.10
C VAL A 291 18.92 -0.47 3.75
N LYS A 292 19.47 0.57 4.39
CA LYS A 292 20.73 0.52 5.15
C LYS A 292 20.46 0.46 6.65
N ASP A 293 21.33 -0.22 7.38
CA ASP A 293 21.35 -0.18 8.85
C ASP A 293 21.57 1.26 9.34
N THR A 294 20.73 1.69 10.28
CA THR A 294 20.82 3.02 10.90
C THR A 294 21.23 2.95 12.38
N GLY A 295 21.51 1.75 12.89
CA GLY A 295 21.82 1.48 14.30
C GLY A 295 20.57 1.33 15.18
N GLY A 296 19.38 1.20 14.59
CA GLY A 296 18.12 1.00 15.31
C GLY A 296 16.89 1.50 14.55
N PHE A 297 15.73 0.88 14.78
CA PHE A 297 14.47 1.27 14.13
C PHE A 297 14.01 2.71 14.41
N GLN A 298 14.49 3.32 15.50
CA GLN A 298 14.22 4.73 15.85
C GLN A 298 15.47 5.62 15.69
N LYS A 299 16.47 5.16 14.94
CA LYS A 299 17.63 5.95 14.55
C LYS A 299 17.43 6.36 13.10
N TRP A 300 17.02 7.60 12.89
CA TRP A 300 16.65 8.09 11.57
C TRP A 300 17.87 8.42 10.72
N SER A 301 17.83 8.03 9.46
CA SER A 301 18.81 8.38 8.44
C SER A 301 18.11 8.70 7.12
N ASP A 302 18.74 9.54 6.32
CA ASP A 302 18.23 9.94 5.02
C ASP A 302 18.72 8.97 3.94
N ALA A 303 17.78 8.36 3.23
CA ALA A 303 18.03 7.67 1.98
C ALA A 303 17.68 8.61 0.81
N ALA A 304 18.70 9.14 0.13
CA ALA A 304 18.52 9.84 -1.14
C ALA A 304 18.15 8.81 -2.22
N VAL A 305 16.88 8.81 -2.65
CA VAL A 305 16.34 7.76 -3.54
C VAL A 305 16.52 8.13 -5.02
N GLY A 306 16.45 9.42 -5.36
CA GLY A 306 16.64 9.91 -6.73
C GLY A 306 15.80 11.15 -7.02
N GLU A 307 15.47 11.36 -8.30
CA GLU A 307 14.63 12.46 -8.76
C GLU A 307 13.41 11.95 -9.55
N VAL A 308 12.28 12.62 -9.40
CA VAL A 308 11.05 12.37 -10.17
C VAL A 308 10.53 13.65 -10.79
N GLU A 309 9.83 13.54 -11.92
CA GLU A 309 9.15 14.67 -12.56
C GLU A 309 7.63 14.58 -12.38
N ILE A 310 7.00 15.61 -11.82
CA ILE A 310 5.54 15.77 -11.78
C ILE A 310 5.15 16.79 -12.84
N LYS A 311 4.51 16.35 -13.92
CA LYS A 311 4.30 17.17 -15.13
C LYS A 311 3.11 18.11 -15.06
N SER A 312 2.19 17.91 -14.13
CA SER A 312 0.94 18.68 -14.06
C SER A 312 0.53 18.89 -12.62
N ALA A 313 -0.10 20.03 -12.37
CA ALA A 313 -0.74 20.31 -11.08
C ALA A 313 -1.96 19.40 -10.88
N GLY A 314 -2.35 19.20 -9.62
CA GLY A 314 -3.53 18.45 -9.23
C GLY A 314 -3.24 17.33 -8.24
N LYS A 315 -4.25 16.49 -8.01
CA LYS A 315 -4.17 15.34 -7.11
C LYS A 315 -3.17 14.32 -7.64
N THR A 316 -2.32 13.84 -6.75
CA THR A 316 -1.35 12.79 -7.03
C THR A 316 -1.22 11.87 -5.83
N ARG A 317 -0.52 10.76 -6.04
CA ARG A 317 -0.25 9.76 -5.01
C ARG A 317 1.20 9.33 -5.07
N LEU A 318 1.84 9.27 -3.90
CA LEU A 318 3.13 8.60 -3.72
C LEU A 318 2.90 7.27 -3.00
N VAL A 319 3.52 6.20 -3.47
CA VAL A 319 3.48 4.88 -2.85
C VAL A 319 4.90 4.48 -2.46
N ILE A 320 5.06 3.90 -1.27
CA ILE A 320 6.27 3.20 -0.86
C ILE A 320 5.94 1.72 -0.67
N ASP A 321 6.66 0.87 -1.41
CA ASP A 321 6.28 -0.52 -1.67
C ASP A 321 7.52 -1.42 -1.66
N PRO A 322 7.57 -2.53 -0.88
CA PRO A 322 8.73 -3.40 -0.84
C PRO A 322 8.86 -4.16 -2.17
N VAL A 323 10.08 -4.24 -2.69
CA VAL A 323 10.40 -5.16 -3.79
C VAL A 323 10.86 -6.50 -3.23
N SER A 324 11.56 -6.49 -2.10
CA SER A 324 11.97 -7.69 -1.38
C SER A 324 12.19 -7.40 0.11
N LYS A 325 12.00 -8.43 0.95
CA LYS A 325 12.36 -8.39 2.37
C LYS A 325 13.50 -9.34 2.68
N THR A 326 14.59 -8.84 3.27
CA THR A 326 15.77 -9.68 3.57
C THR A 326 15.63 -10.45 4.89
N LYS A 327 14.97 -9.87 5.89
CA LYS A 327 14.96 -10.36 7.29
C LYS A 327 13.58 -10.25 7.94
N SER A 328 13.53 -9.91 9.23
CA SER A 328 12.29 -9.87 10.01
C SER A 328 11.42 -8.65 9.69
N ALA A 329 12.03 -7.53 9.29
CA ALA A 329 11.33 -6.29 8.93
C ALA A 329 11.91 -5.66 7.66
N VAL A 330 11.11 -4.82 7.00
CA VAL A 330 11.53 -4.06 5.80
C VAL A 330 12.33 -2.81 6.22
N LEU A 331 11.67 -1.87 6.89
CA LEU A 331 12.21 -0.64 7.50
C LEU A 331 11.10 0.05 8.33
N ASP A 332 11.48 1.00 9.18
CA ASP A 332 10.54 1.99 9.72
C ASP A 332 10.65 3.29 8.89
N VAL A 333 9.52 3.89 8.48
CA VAL A 333 9.51 5.14 7.69
C VAL A 333 9.01 6.28 8.55
N ASN A 334 9.83 7.30 8.78
CA ASN A 334 9.40 8.51 9.48
C ASN A 334 8.62 9.45 8.53
N LYS A 335 9.18 9.69 7.34
CA LYS A 335 8.56 10.52 6.30
C LYS A 335 9.23 10.33 4.94
N VAL A 336 8.56 10.78 3.89
CA VAL A 336 9.14 10.99 2.56
C VAL A 336 9.13 12.49 2.26
N VAL A 337 10.22 13.01 1.71
CA VAL A 337 10.37 14.43 1.38
C VAL A 337 10.59 14.58 -0.12
N LEU A 338 9.77 15.43 -0.74
CA LEU A 338 9.95 15.88 -2.11
C LEU A 338 10.48 17.31 -2.08
N THR A 339 11.71 17.53 -2.55
CA THR A 339 12.33 18.86 -2.61
C THR A 339 12.50 19.30 -4.06
N PRO A 340 11.98 20.47 -4.49
CA PRO A 340 12.16 20.94 -5.86
C PRO A 340 13.61 20.96 -6.30
N VAL A 341 13.85 20.53 -7.53
CA VAL A 341 15.10 20.77 -8.25
C VAL A 341 14.97 22.14 -8.91
N GLY A 342 15.91 23.04 -8.62
CA GLY A 342 15.95 24.38 -9.21
C GLY A 342 16.00 24.41 -10.73
#